data_AF-A0A0P1AS80-F1
#
_entry.id   AF-A0A0P1AS80-F1
#
_cell.length_a   1.000
_cell.length_b   1.000
_cell.length_c   1.000
_cell.angle_alpha   90.00
_cell.angle_beta   90.00
_cell.angle_gamma   90.00
#
_symmetry.space_group_name_H-M   'P 1'
#
loop_
_entity.id
_entity.type
_entity.pdbx_description
1 polymer ?
#
loop_
_entity_poly.entity_id
_entity_poly.type
_entity_poly.pdbx_seq_one_letter_code
_entity_poly.pdbx_strand_id
1 'polypeptide(L)' 'MGVDTCWKWFSDVFYPEVKNRTGRRALLLLDNAPGHFDVSERDGVKIALFPPNCTSWKQACDTGIIAALNKGY' A
#
# COMPACT_ATOMS: atom_id res chain seq x y z
N MET A 1 -9.86 1.40 -9.64
CA MET A 1 -8.63 1.72 -10.40
C MET A 1 -8.24 0.50 -11.21
N GLY A 2 -7.68 0.70 -12.40
CA GLY A 2 -7.09 -0.40 -13.17
C GLY A 2 -5.73 -0.80 -12.61
N VAL A 3 -5.31 -2.04 -12.86
CA VAL A 3 -4.01 -2.58 -12.45
C VAL A 3 -2.85 -1.69 -12.93
N ASP A 4 -2.94 -1.18 -14.16
CA ASP A 4 -1.94 -0.27 -14.73
C ASP A 4 -1.79 1.04 -13.95
N THR A 5 -2.89 1.57 -13.42
CA THR A 5 -2.87 2.79 -12.59
C THR A 5 -2.15 2.53 -11.28
N CYS A 6 -2.44 1.40 -10.63
CA CYS A 6 -1.79 1.01 -9.37
C CYS A 6 -0.29 0.75 -9.58
N TRP A 7 0.07 0.04 -10.66
CA TRP A 7 1.47 -0.21 -11.00
C TRP A 7 2.25 1.07 -11.30
N LYS A 8 1.64 1.98 -12.05
CA LYS A 8 2.23 3.29 -12.36
C LYS A 8 2.47 4.09 -11.09
N TRP A 9 1.48 4.18 -10.19
CA TRP A 9 1.65 4.83 -8.90
C TRP A 9 2.79 4.20 -8.08
N PHE A 10 2.87 2.87 -8.04
CA PHE A 10 3.94 2.19 -7.31
C PHE A 10 5.32 2.52 -7.87
N SER A 11 5.47 2.47 -9.19
CA SER A 11 6.74 2.66 -9.87
C SER A 11 7.21 4.12 -9.86
N ASP A 12 6.29 5.05 -10.09
CA ASP A 12 6.61 6.47 -10.31
C ASP A 12 6.62 7.27 -9.00
N VAL A 13 5.87 6.82 -7.98
CA VAL A 13 5.67 7.58 -6.73
C VAL A 13 6.17 6.78 -5.52
N PHE A 14 5.56 5.63 -5.23
CA PHE A 14 5.82 4.95 -3.96
C PHE A 14 7.28 4.46 -3.85
N TYR A 15 7.78 3.75 -4.85
CA TYR A 15 9.11 3.15 -4.82
C TYR A 15 10.24 4.20 -4.70
N PRO A 16 10.29 5.25 -5.54
CA PRO A 16 11.31 6.30 -5.41
C PRO A 16 11.29 6.99 -4.04
N GLU A 17 10.10 7.30 -3.52
CA GLU A 17 9.95 7.97 -2.23
C GLU A 17 10.43 7.11 -1.06
N VAL A 18 10.14 5.81 -1.07
CA VAL A 18 10.64 4.88 -0.05
C VAL A 18 12.16 4.79 -0.11
N LYS A 19 12.74 4.68 -1.31
CA LYS A 19 14.21 4.62 -1.47
C LYS A 19 14.91 5.91 -1.03
N ASN A 20 14.28 7.06 -1.26
CA ASN A 20 14.79 8.34 -0.79
C ASN A 20 14.71 8.47 0.75
N ARG A 21 13.66 7.92 1.36
CA ARG A 21 13.47 7.95 2.83
C ARG A 21 14.33 6.94 3.56
N THR A 22 14.57 5.75 2.99
CA THR A 22 15.33 4.70 3.68
C THR A 22 16.00 3.72 2.72
N GLY A 23 17.20 3.29 3.09
CA GLY A 23 17.90 2.16 2.47
C GLY A 23 17.50 0.79 3.06
N ARG A 24 16.63 0.75 4.07
CA ARG A 24 16.21 -0.49 4.75
C ARG A 24 15.12 -1.21 3.94
N ARG A 25 14.89 -2.48 4.29
CA ARG A 25 13.76 -3.24 3.75
C ARG A 25 12.44 -2.62 4.18
N ALA A 26 11.49 -2.54 3.25
CA ALA A 26 10.17 -1.98 3.47
C ALA A 26 9.09 -2.97 3.01
N LEU A 27 7.96 -2.98 3.71
CA LEU A 27 6.80 -3.80 3.37
C LEU A 27 5.62 -2.89 3.08
N LEU A 28 5.13 -2.92 1.85
CA LEU A 28 3.86 -2.30 1.45
C LEU A 28 2.74 -3.32 1.65
N LEU A 29 1.82 -3.01 2.57
CA LEU A 29 0.64 -3.82 2.84
C LEU A 29 -0.58 -3.21 2.12
N LEU A 30 -1.21 -3.98 1.24
CA LEU A 30 -2.40 -3.58 0.47
C LEU A 30 -3.58 -4.52 0.77
N ASP A 31 -4.82 -4.06 0.62
CA ASP A 31 -5.99 -4.95 0.58
C ASP A 31 -6.03 -5.75 -0.73
N ASN A 32 -6.84 -6.81 -0.74
CA ASN A 32 -6.99 -7.70 -1.89
C ASN A 32 -8.02 -7.16 -2.92
N ALA A 33 -7.96 -5.87 -3.25
CA ALA A 33 -8.84 -5.27 -4.23
C ALA A 33 -8.50 -5.74 -5.65
N PRO A 34 -9.48 -5.92 -6.57
CA PRO A 34 -9.25 -6.47 -7.93
C PRO A 34 -8.31 -5.65 -8.83
N GLY A 35 -7.93 -4.43 -8.42
CA GLY A 35 -6.98 -3.57 -9.13
C GLY A 35 -5.57 -3.58 -8.53
N HIS A 36 -5.36 -4.26 -7.41
CA HIS A 36 -4.04 -4.42 -6.83
C HIS A 36 -3.27 -5.54 -7.54
N PHE A 37 -2.02 -5.26 -7.86
CA PHE A 37 -1.13 -6.16 -8.57
C PHE A 37 -0.46 -7.14 -7.60
N ASP A 38 0.02 -8.24 -8.15
CA ASP A 38 0.47 -9.40 -7.40
C ASP A 38 1.69 -9.13 -6.50
N VAL A 39 1.89 -10.03 -5.53
CA VAL A 39 3.01 -10.00 -4.58
C VAL A 39 4.34 -9.95 -5.34
N SER A 40 5.04 -8.83 -5.22
CA SER A 40 6.31 -8.57 -5.87
C SER A 40 7.33 -7.99 -4.88
N GLU A 41 8.61 -8.25 -5.12
CA GLU A 41 9.72 -7.68 -4.36
C GLU A 41 10.67 -6.97 -5.33
N ARG A 42 11.02 -5.73 -5.00
CA ARG A 42 11.97 -4.91 -5.75
C ARG A 42 12.95 -4.23 -4.79
N ASP A 43 14.22 -4.60 -4.88
CA ASP A 43 15.33 -3.96 -4.13
C ASP A 43 15.07 -3.78 -2.62
N GLY A 44 14.47 -4.80 -1.99
CA GLY A 44 14.12 -4.81 -0.58
C GLY A 44 12.79 -4.14 -0.22
N VAL A 45 12.03 -3.65 -1.21
CA VAL A 45 10.63 -3.22 -1.05
C VAL A 45 9.74 -4.39 -1.48
N LYS A 46 9.03 -4.98 -0.52
CA LYS A 46 8.11 -6.09 -0.76
C LYS A 46 6.67 -5.61 -0.69
N ILE A 47 5.80 -6.19 -1.51
CA ILE A 47 4.36 -5.98 -1.48
C ILE A 47 3.71 -7.23 -0.90
N ALA A 48 2.76 -7.05 0.01
CA ALA A 48 1.96 -8.14 0.54
C ALA A 48 0.49 -7.73 0.61
N LEU A 49 -0.38 -8.66 0.23
CA LEU A 49 -1.83 -8.47 0.25
C LEU A 49 -2.41 -9.01 1.56
N PHE A 50 -3.38 -8.31 2.13
CA PHE A 50 -4.19 -8.84 3.21
C PHE A 50 -5.07 -10.00 2.72
N PRO A 51 -5.44 -10.93 3.62
CA PRO A 51 -6.46 -11.92 3.31
C PRO A 51 -7.78 -11.23 2.90
N PRO A 52 -8.58 -11.86 2.02
CA PRO A 52 -9.89 -11.33 1.64
C PRO A 52 -10.75 -11.04 2.89
N ASN A 53 -11.55 -9.98 2.83
CA ASN A 53 -12.48 -9.55 3.89
C ASN A 53 -11.83 -9.13 5.24
N CYS A 54 -10.54 -8.77 5.26
CA CYS A 54 -9.87 -8.25 6.47
C CYS A 54 -9.85 -6.71 6.58
N THR A 55 -10.49 -5.99 5.65
CA THR A 55 -10.38 -4.53 5.45
C THR A 55 -10.91 -3.71 6.64
N SER A 56 -12.09 -4.02 7.16
CA SER A 56 -12.76 -3.17 8.16
C SER A 56 -12.27 -3.29 9.61
N TRP A 57 -11.52 -4.35 9.96
CA TRP A 57 -11.04 -4.54 11.34
C TRP A 57 -9.54 -4.20 11.50
N LYS A 58 -8.70 -4.41 10.47
CA LYS A 58 -7.23 -4.48 10.65
C LYS A 58 -6.42 -3.49 9.82
N GLN A 59 -7.02 -2.66 8.96
CA GLN A 59 -6.25 -1.73 8.14
C GLN A 59 -6.06 -0.38 8.84
N ALA A 60 -4.81 -0.10 9.22
CA ALA A 60 -4.43 1.14 9.89
C ALA A 60 -4.81 2.41 9.09
N CYS A 61 -4.87 2.32 7.76
CA CYS A 61 -5.34 3.43 6.92
C CYS A 61 -6.80 3.77 7.22
N ASP A 62 -7.71 2.79 7.22
CA ASP A 62 -9.15 3.03 7.43
C ASP A 62 -9.45 3.38 8.89
N THR A 63 -8.91 2.60 9.84
CA THR A 63 -9.23 2.75 11.27
C THR A 63 -8.50 3.92 11.93
N GLY A 64 -7.33 4.32 11.41
CA GLY A 64 -6.50 5.38 11.98
C GLY A 64 -6.53 6.65 11.13
N ILE A 65 -5.85 6.61 9.99
CA ILE A 65 -5.54 7.81 9.19
C ILE A 65 -6.82 8.44 8.61
N ILE A 66 -7.62 7.65 7.88
CA ILE A 66 -8.85 8.12 7.22
C ILE A 66 -9.90 8.48 8.27
N ALA A 67 -10.05 7.68 9.33
CA ALA A 67 -10.95 8.00 10.43
C ALA A 67 -10.60 9.32 11.13
N ALA A 68 -9.31 9.63 11.31
CA ALA A 68 -8.88 10.91 11.88
C ALA A 68 -9.17 12.09 10.94
N LEU A 69 -8.84 11.94 9.65
CA LEU A 69 -9.09 12.96 8.63
C LEU A 69 -10.59 13.27 8.47
N ASN A 70 -11.45 12.24 8.47
CA ASN A 70 -12.90 12.42 8.38
C ASN A 70 -13.50 13.09 9.61
N LYS A 71 -12.83 13.00 10.78
CA LYS A 71 -13.24 13.70 12.00
C LYS A 71 -12.74 15.14 12.08
N GLY A 72 -11.90 15.59 11.14
CA GLY A 72 -11.41 16.96 11.05
C GLY A 72 -10.37 17.35 12.10
N TYR A 73 -9.59 16.38 12.60
CA TYR A 73 -8.43 16.64 13.47
C TYR A 73 -7.24 17.18 12.68
#